data_AF-A0ABC9SQL5-F1
#
_entry.id   AF-A0ABC9SQL5-F1
#
_cell.length_a   1.000
_cell.length_b   1.000
_cell.length_c   1.000
_cell.angle_alpha   90.00
_cell.angle_beta   90.00
_cell.angle_gamma   90.00
#
_symmetry.space_group_name_H-M   'P 1'
#
loop_
_entity.id
_entity.type
_entity.pdbx_description
1 polymer ?
#
loop_
_entity_poly.entity_id
_entity_poly.type
_entity_poly.pdbx_seq_one_letter_code
_entity_poly.pdbx_strand_id
1 'polypeptide(L)' 'MTCEAIIRGKECGKPAACSGVVLTMSGVVTVHACETHRKRSGFFEDKQIDNQEVTK' A
#
# COMPACT_ATOMS: atom_id res chain seq x y z
N MET A 1 -1.43 -11.27 -8.71
CA MET A 1 -2.20 -10.23 -8.00
C MET A 1 -2.13 -8.93 -8.80
N THR A 2 -3.20 -8.13 -8.84
CA THR A 2 -3.30 -6.86 -9.60
C THR A 2 -3.29 -5.65 -8.67
N CYS A 3 -2.91 -4.50 -9.20
CA CYS A 3 -2.89 -3.24 -8.46
C CYS A 3 -4.31 -2.72 -8.19
N GLU A 4 -4.59 -2.48 -6.92
CA GLU A 4 -5.89 -2.07 -6.37
C GLU A 4 -6.03 -0.55 -6.24
N ALA A 5 -5.05 0.22 -6.74
CA ALA A 5 -5.11 1.67 -6.68
C ALA A 5 -6.26 2.21 -7.54
N ILE A 6 -7.10 3.09 -6.98
CA ILE A 6 -8.19 3.74 -7.71
C ILE A 6 -7.67 4.98 -8.45
N ILE A 7 -7.94 5.03 -9.76
CA ILE A 7 -7.60 6.12 -10.69
C ILE A 7 -8.89 6.56 -11.38
N ARG A 8 -9.32 7.81 -11.13
CA ARG A 8 -10.55 8.36 -11.74
C ARG A 8 -11.78 7.44 -11.55
N GLY A 9 -11.90 6.84 -10.35
CA GLY A 9 -13.01 5.94 -9.99
C GLY A 9 -12.92 4.51 -10.54
N LYS A 10 -11.79 4.12 -11.15
CA LYS A 10 -11.56 2.75 -11.63
C LYS A 10 -10.28 2.16 -11.03
N GLU A 11 -10.28 0.86 -10.76
CA GLU A 11 -9.07 0.14 -10.34
C GLU A 11 -7.99 0.20 -11.43
N CYS A 12 -6.73 0.29 -11.01
CA CYS A 12 -5.61 0.39 -11.93
C CYS A 12 -5.47 -0.85 -12.83
N GLY A 13 -5.66 -2.06 -12.28
CA GLY A 13 -5.61 -3.32 -13.04
C GLY A 13 -4.23 -3.73 -13.57
N LYS A 14 -3.17 -2.93 -13.38
CA LYS A 14 -1.79 -3.30 -13.72
C LYS A 14 -1.28 -4.43 -12.81
N PRO A 15 -0.28 -5.22 -13.22
CA PRO A 15 0.33 -6.21 -12.33
C PRO A 15 0.85 -5.54 -11.04
N ALA A 16 0.52 -6.11 -9.89
CA ALA A 16 1.05 -5.66 -8.62
C ALA A 16 2.55 -6.00 -8.53
N ALA A 17 3.34 -5.06 -8.03
CA ALA A 17 4.78 -5.23 -7.80
C ALA A 17 5.10 -5.38 -6.31
N CYS A 18 4.29 -4.80 -5.44
CA CYS A 18 4.45 -4.86 -4.00
C CYS A 18 3.09 -4.85 -3.29
N SER A 19 3.11 -5.28 -2.04
CA SER A 19 2.01 -5.12 -1.08
C SER A 19 2.39 -4.02 -0.10
N GLY A 20 1.41 -3.30 0.41
CA GLY A 20 1.61 -2.26 1.41
C GLY A 20 0.35 -2.02 2.19
N VAL A 21 0.44 -1.16 3.19
CA VAL A 21 -0.71 -0.79 4.03
C VAL A 21 -1.18 0.62 3.68
N VAL A 22 -2.49 0.82 3.77
CA VAL A 22 -3.13 2.14 3.66
C VAL A 22 -4.01 2.37 4.88
N LEU A 23 -3.99 3.59 5.39
CA LEU A 23 -4.87 4.04 6.47
C LEU A 23 -6.21 4.46 5.89
N THR A 24 -7.28 3.80 6.33
CA THR A 24 -8.66 4.15 5.98
C THR A 24 -9.42 4.62 7.22
N MET A 25 -10.58 5.24 7.02
CA MET A 25 -11.49 5.60 8.12
C MET A 25 -11.91 4.39 8.98
N SER A 26 -11.88 3.18 8.40
CA SER A 26 -12.25 1.93 9.06
C SER A 26 -11.06 1.19 9.68
N GLY A 27 -9.83 1.73 9.54
CA GLY A 27 -8.60 1.11 10.02
C GLY A 27 -7.55 0.89 8.94
N VAL A 28 -6.48 0.18 9.30
CA VAL A 28 -5.38 -0.16 8.40
C VAL A 28 -5.78 -1.36 7.53
N VAL A 29 -5.63 -1.23 6.22
CA VAL A 29 -5.88 -2.34 5.27
C VAL A 29 -4.65 -2.57 4.40
N THR A 30 -4.36 -3.83 4.11
CA THR A 30 -3.29 -4.21 3.19
C THR A 30 -3.82 -4.20 1.76
N VAL A 31 -3.10 -3.55 0.85
CA VAL A 31 -3.45 -3.45 -0.57
C VAL A 31 -2.23 -3.65 -1.46
N HIS A 32 -2.48 -4.05 -2.69
CA HIS A 32 -1.47 -4.34 -3.70
C HIS A 32 -1.29 -3.15 -4.65
N ALA A 33 -0.05 -2.76 -4.89
CA ALA A 33 0.29 -1.63 -5.75
C ALA A 33 1.28 -2.01 -6.86
N CYS A 34 1.16 -1.37 -8.02
CA CYS A 34 2.18 -1.41 -9.06
C CYS A 34 3.32 -0.42 -8.76
N GLU A 35 4.41 -0.50 -9.52
CA GLU A 35 5.60 0.35 -9.31
C GLU A 35 5.34 1.87 -9.35
N THR A 36 4.29 2.30 -10.03
CA THR A 36 3.87 3.70 -10.07
C THR A 36 3.10 4.08 -8.81
N HIS A 37 2.17 3.23 -8.36
CA HIS A 37 1.26 3.55 -7.27
C HIS A 37 1.84 3.31 -5.88
N ARG A 38 2.89 2.50 -5.78
CA ARG A 38 3.65 2.35 -4.54
C ARG A 38 4.31 3.65 -4.07
N LYS A 39 4.55 4.60 -4.98
CA LYS A 39 5.16 5.91 -4.68
C LYS A 39 4.15 6.97 -4.23
N ARG A 40 2.86 6.62 -4.09
CA ARG A 40 1.83 7.58 -3.69
C ARG A 40 1.96 7.91 -2.21
N SER A 41 1.76 9.19 -1.89
CA SER A 41 1.63 9.63 -0.51
C SER A 41 0.46 8.90 0.16
N GLY A 42 0.72 8.21 1.28
CA GLY A 42 -0.27 7.42 2.02
C GLY A 42 -0.28 5.92 1.71
N PHE A 43 0.51 5.45 0.73
CA PHE A 43 0.81 4.03 0.57
C PHE A 43 2.12 3.72 1.28
N PHE A 44 2.05 2.87 2.30
CA PHE A 44 3.23 2.42 3.02
C PHE A 44 3.62 1.06 2.48
N GLU A 45 4.64 1.02 1.63
CA GLU A 45 5.27 -0.25 1.26
C GLU A 45 5.63 -1.00 2.55
N ASP A 46 5.31 -2.29 2.60
CA ASP A 46 5.78 -3.19 3.66
C ASP A 46 7.29 -3.37 3.46
N LYS A 47 8.07 -2.31 3.74
CA LYS A 47 9.39 -2.51 4.30
C LYS A 47 9.07 -3.19 5.61
N GLN A 48 9.49 -4.44 5.78
CA GLN A 48 9.52 -5.10 7.08
C GLN A 48 9.70 -4.02 8.12
N ILE A 49 8.63 -3.69 8.85
CA ILE A 49 8.77 -2.82 10.00
C ILE A 49 9.50 -3.75 10.95
N ASP A 50 10.83 -3.76 10.84
CA ASP A 50 11.68 -4.33 11.87
C ASP A 50 11.20 -3.60 13.11
N ASN A 51 10.58 -4.34 14.01
CA ASN A 51 10.14 -3.87 15.31
C ASN A 51 11.42 -3.46 16.10
N GLN A 52 12.17 -2.46 15.65
CA GLN A 52 13.08 -1.72 16.50
C GLN A 52 12.20 -0.84 17.38
N GLU A 53 11.68 -1.52 18.40
CA GLU A 53 11.82 -1.08 19.78
C GLU A 53 11.71 0.43 19.95
N VAL A 54 10.47 0.91 20.09
CA VAL A 54 10.24 2.10 20.90
C VAL A 54 10.45 1.67 22.35
N THR A 55 11.71 1.49 22.74
CA THR A 55 12.08 1.25 24.13
C THR A 55 11.75 2.51 24.90
N LYS A 56 10.85 2.29 25.86
CA LYS A 56 10.29 3.18 26.88
C LYS A 56 11.32 4.03 27.62
#